data_AF-A0A3D1LCU7-F1
#
_entry.id   AF-A0A3D1LCU7-F1
#
_cell.length_a   1.000
_cell.length_b   1.000
_cell.length_c   1.000
_cell.angle_alpha   90.00
_cell.angle_beta   90.00
_cell.angle_gamma   90.00
#
_symmetry.space_group_name_H-M   'P 1'
#
loop_
_entity.id
_entity.type
_entity.pdbx_description
1 polymer ?
#
loop_
_entity_poly.entity_id
_entity_poly.type
_entity_poly.pdbx_seq_one_letter_code
_entity_poly.pdbx_strand_id
1 'polypeptide(L)'
;MLYYTWPEKGRPVIDESLYTGKYNPDIPNFIQANEACKLLEEGVCSLEECDTAMELGYNMEGPIHYIQRFEPQQIADALNAVADHFGKEIFRPVATITTGAYKRG
;
A
#
# COMPACT_ATOMS: atom_id res chain seq x y z
N MET A 1 -11.59 -4.82 13.79
CA MET A 1 -12.78 -5.25 13.04
C MET A 1 -13.66 -4.02 12.92
N LEU A 2 -13.84 -3.46 11.72
CA LEU A 2 -14.73 -2.31 11.51
C LEU A 2 -16.18 -2.81 11.56
N TYR A 3 -17.02 -2.17 12.36
CA TYR A 3 -18.44 -2.49 12.43
C TYR A 3 -19.20 -1.58 11.45
N TYR A 4 -19.85 -2.19 10.46
CA TYR A 4 -20.72 -1.45 9.54
C TYR A 4 -22.07 -1.22 10.23
N THR A 5 -22.52 0.03 10.25
CA THR A 5 -23.92 0.33 10.54
C THR A 5 -24.67 0.43 9.21
N TRP A 6 -25.78 -0.30 9.10
CA TRP A 6 -26.66 -0.26 7.94
C TRP A 6 -27.85 0.64 8.26
N PRO A 7 -27.84 1.92 7.86
CA PRO A 7 -29.04 2.74 7.95
C PRO A 7 -30.13 2.20 7.01
N GLU A 8 -31.41 2.30 7.41
CA GLU A 8 -32.58 1.75 6.68
C GLU A 8 -32.66 2.16 5.20
N LYS A 9 -31.99 3.25 4.80
CA LYS A 9 -31.78 3.63 3.41
C LYS A 9 -30.35 4.15 3.23
N GLY A 10 -29.58 3.52 2.34
CA GLY A 10 -28.28 4.04 1.90
C GLY A 10 -27.14 3.03 1.93
N ARG A 11 -25.92 3.53 1.67
CA ARG A 11 -24.68 2.76 1.78
C ARG A 11 -24.27 2.63 3.26
N PRO A 12 -23.62 1.53 3.65
CA PRO A 12 -23.18 1.35 5.03
C PRO A 12 -22.18 2.44 5.41
N VAL A 13 -22.31 2.94 6.63
CA VAL A 13 -21.43 3.97 7.19
C VAL A 13 -20.47 3.30 8.17
N ILE A 14 -19.19 3.59 8.03
CA ILE A 14 -18.15 3.11 8.94
C ILE A 14 -18.23 3.97 10.20
N ASP A 15 -18.43 3.33 11.35
CA ASP A 15 -18.26 4.00 12.63
C ASP A 15 -16.78 3.99 13.02
N GLU A 16 -16.10 5.12 12.75
CA GLU A 16 -14.67 5.30 13.05
C GLU A 16 -14.38 5.27 14.55
N SER A 17 -15.37 5.51 15.43
CA SER A 17 -15.18 5.46 16.88
C SER A 17 -14.93 4.03 17.40
N LEU A 18 -15.29 3.02 16.61
CA LEU A 18 -15.05 1.60 16.90
C LEU A 18 -13.71 1.10 16.36
N TYR A 19 -12.90 1.99 15.78
CA TYR A 19 -11.60 1.62 15.24
C TYR A 19 -10.62 1.25 16.36
N THR A 20 -10.38 -0.05 16.49
CA THR A 20 -9.49 -0.62 17.53
C THR A 20 -7.99 -0.32 17.33
N GLY A 21 -7.58 0.46 16.32
CA GLY A 21 -6.16 0.66 15.99
C GLY A 21 -5.45 -0.55 15.37
N LYS A 22 -6.12 -1.71 15.29
CA LYS A 22 -5.50 -2.99 14.89
C LYS A 22 -5.25 -3.16 13.39
N TYR A 23 -5.77 -2.27 12.54
CA TYR A 23 -5.71 -2.43 11.09
C TYR A 23 -5.30 -1.13 10.42
N ASN A 24 -4.05 -1.01 9.97
CA ASN A 24 -3.62 0.14 9.18
C ASN A 24 -4.19 0.00 7.74
N PRO A 25 -5.09 0.91 7.30
CA PRO A 25 -5.70 0.85 5.96
C PRO A 25 -4.70 1.10 4.82
N ASP A 26 -3.50 1.60 5.12
CA ASP A 26 -2.46 1.89 4.14
C ASP A 26 -1.66 0.63 3.76
N ILE A 27 -1.72 -0.44 4.56
CA ILE A 27 -0.95 -1.68 4.34
C ILE A 27 -1.15 -2.26 2.93
N PRO A 28 -2.38 -2.39 2.40
CA PRO A 28 -2.58 -2.89 1.03
C PRO A 28 -1.90 -2.02 -0.04
N ASN A 29 -1.79 -0.71 0.17
CA ASN A 29 -1.10 0.19 -0.76
C ASN A 29 0.42 0.05 -0.62
N PHE A 30 0.94 -0.14 0.59
CA PHE A 30 2.37 -0.43 0.80
C PHE A 30 2.79 -1.74 0.13
N ILE A 31 1.97 -2.78 0.22
CA ILE A 31 2.21 -4.07 -0.46
C ILE A 31 2.23 -3.87 -1.99
N GLN A 32 1.24 -3.18 -2.55
CA GLN A 32 1.20 -2.90 -4.00
C GLN A 32 2.41 -2.08 -4.47
N ALA A 33 2.82 -1.09 -3.70
CA ALA A 33 3.99 -0.29 -4.03
C ALA A 33 5.30 -1.09 -3.95
N ASN A 34 5.41 -2.03 -2.99
CA ASN A 34 6.53 -2.95 -2.89
C ASN A 34 6.61 -3.87 -4.13
N GLU A 35 5.48 -4.40 -4.59
CA GLU A 35 5.43 -5.20 -5.81
C GLU A 35 5.80 -4.38 -7.06
N ALA A 36 5.33 -3.13 -7.18
CA ALA A 36 5.74 -2.24 -8.27
C ALA A 36 7.26 -1.95 -8.23
N CYS A 37 7.83 -1.73 -7.05
CA CYS A 37 9.27 -1.56 -6.89
C CYS A 37 10.06 -2.83 -7.24
N LYS A 38 9.53 -4.01 -6.93
CA LYS A 38 10.13 -5.28 -7.32
C LYS A 38 10.13 -5.46 -8.85
N LEU A 39 9.02 -5.13 -9.52
CA LEU A 39 8.94 -5.15 -10.98
C LEU A 39 9.96 -4.20 -11.63
N LEU A 40 10.21 -3.05 -11.01
CA LEU A 40 11.29 -2.15 -11.44
C LEU A 40 12.67 -2.80 -11.29
N GLU A 41 12.97 -3.36 -10.12
CA GLU A 41 14.26 -4.01 -9.83
C GLU A 41 14.54 -5.21 -10.75
N GLU A 42 13.47 -5.92 -11.17
CA GLU A 42 13.53 -7.02 -12.13
C GLU A 42 13.56 -6.54 -13.60
N GLY A 43 13.45 -5.24 -13.86
CA GLY A 43 13.50 -4.65 -15.21
C GLY A 43 12.25 -4.86 -16.05
N VAL A 44 11.09 -5.06 -15.41
CA VAL A 44 9.80 -5.39 -16.06
C VAL A 44 9.02 -4.14 -16.47
N CYS A 45 8.81 -3.18 -15.55
CA CYS A 45 8.18 -1.88 -15.83
C CYS A 45 8.92 -0.75 -15.11
N SER A 46 8.82 0.47 -15.65
CA SER A 46 9.11 1.68 -14.90
C SER A 46 8.00 1.98 -13.89
N LEU A 47 8.33 2.67 -12.78
CA LEU A 47 7.33 3.02 -11.75
C LEU A 47 6.17 3.87 -12.30
N GLU A 48 6.43 4.70 -13.31
CA GLU A 48 5.41 5.52 -13.98
C GLU A 48 4.45 4.67 -14.80
N GLU A 49 4.95 3.66 -15.51
CA GLU A 49 4.09 2.70 -16.23
C GLU A 49 3.23 1.91 -15.26
N CYS A 50 3.80 1.48 -14.12
CA CYS A 50 3.02 0.74 -13.14
C CYS A 50 1.93 1.63 -12.49
N ASP A 51 2.17 2.92 -12.21
CA ASP A 51 1.13 3.88 -11.79
C ASP A 51 0.05 4.08 -12.88
N THR A 52 0.48 4.34 -14.12
CA THR A 52 -0.42 4.56 -15.27
C THR A 52 -1.34 3.36 -15.52
N ALA A 53 -0.82 2.14 -15.38
CA ALA A 53 -1.60 0.91 -15.53
C ALA A 53 -2.72 0.80 -14.46
N MET A 54 -2.46 1.25 -13.23
CA MET A 54 -3.44 1.24 -12.16
C MET A 54 -4.52 2.31 -12.36
N GLU A 55 -4.12 3.50 -12.81
CA GLU A 55 -5.04 4.59 -13.14
C GLU A 55 -5.96 4.23 -14.30
N LEU A 56 -5.41 3.73 -15.40
CA LEU A 56 -6.20 3.39 -16.59
C LEU A 56 -6.96 2.07 -16.46
N GLY A 57 -6.39 1.09 -15.76
CA GLY A 57 -6.97 -0.25 -15.63
C GLY A 57 -8.01 -0.35 -14.53
N TYR A 58 -7.80 0.32 -13.40
CA TYR A 58 -8.65 0.23 -12.21
C TYR A 58 -9.32 1.55 -11.81
N ASN A 59 -9.00 2.66 -12.47
CA ASN A 59 -9.49 4.00 -12.10
C ASN A 59 -9.19 4.34 -10.63
N MET A 60 -7.98 3.98 -10.18
CA MET A 60 -7.45 4.21 -8.84
C MET A 60 -6.12 4.96 -8.89
N GLU A 61 -5.79 5.70 -7.83
CA GLU A 61 -4.47 6.33 -7.67
C GLU A 61 -3.36 5.28 -7.75
N GLY A 62 -2.30 5.56 -8.53
CA GLY A 62 -1.16 4.67 -8.66
C GLY A 62 -0.45 4.41 -7.32
N PRO A 63 0.05 3.19 -7.07
CA PRO A 63 0.62 2.83 -5.77
C PRO A 63 1.90 3.62 -5.45
N ILE A 64 2.72 3.98 -6.44
CA ILE A 64 3.95 4.75 -6.21
C ILE A 64 3.62 6.20 -5.93
N HIS A 65 2.64 6.78 -6.63
CA HIS A 65 2.11 8.11 -6.34
C HIS A 65 1.53 8.17 -4.93
N TYR A 66 0.71 7.19 -4.56
CA TYR A 66 0.08 7.12 -3.24
C TYR A 66 1.12 7.16 -2.11
N ILE A 67 2.20 6.39 -2.23
CA ILE A 67 3.20 6.28 -1.15
C ILE A 67 4.18 7.46 -1.05
N GLN A 68 4.13 8.44 -1.96
CA GLN A 68 5.01 9.63 -1.90
C GLN A 68 4.86 10.41 -0.58
N ARG A 69 3.69 10.34 0.05
CA ARG A 69 3.36 11.04 1.30
C ARG A 69 3.97 10.40 2.58
N PHE A 70 4.56 9.22 2.48
CA PHE A 70 5.10 8.48 3.62
C PHE A 70 6.62 8.44 3.62
N GLU A 71 7.23 8.38 4.80
CA GLU A 71 8.68 8.18 4.91
C GLU A 71 9.05 6.72 4.56
N PRO A 72 10.17 6.48 3.86
CA PRO A 72 10.60 5.13 3.47
C PRO A 72 10.62 4.13 4.63
N GLN A 73 11.09 4.58 5.81
CA GLN A 73 11.14 3.76 7.01
C GLN A 73 9.74 3.31 7.48
N GLN A 74 8.73 4.19 7.40
CA GLN A 74 7.37 3.85 7.81
C GLN A 74 6.80 2.71 6.96
N ILE A 75 7.07 2.74 5.65
CA ILE A 75 6.62 1.72 4.72
C ILE A 75 7.38 0.42 4.97
N ALA A 76 8.70 0.49 5.12
CA ALA A 76 9.56 -0.67 5.37
C ALA A 76 9.17 -1.39 6.67
N ASP A 77 8.90 -0.66 7.75
CA ASP A 77 8.46 -1.22 9.03
C ASP A 77 7.11 -1.91 8.91
N ALA A 78 6.15 -1.31 8.21
CA ALA A 78 4.84 -1.91 7.98
C ALA A 78 4.94 -3.20 7.17
N LEU A 79 5.75 -3.22 6.11
CA LEU A 79 6.01 -4.40 5.28
C LEU A 79 6.70 -5.52 6.06
N ASN A 80 7.68 -5.19 6.90
CA ASN A 80 8.31 -6.16 7.79
C ASN A 80 7.32 -6.75 8.80
N ALA A 81 6.48 -5.92 9.42
CA ALA A 81 5.45 -6.40 10.34
C ALA A 81 4.46 -7.37 9.66
N VAL A 82 4.08 -7.09 8.41
CA VAL A 82 3.24 -8.00 7.60
C VAL A 82 3.99 -9.29 7.28
N ALA A 83 5.24 -9.20 6.84
CA ALA A 83 6.07 -10.36 6.52
C ALA A 83 6.27 -11.27 7.73
N ASP A 84 6.56 -10.70 8.91
CA ASP A 84 6.73 -11.42 10.17
C ASP A 84 5.42 -12.05 10.65
N HIS A 85 4.30 -11.32 10.56
CA HIS A 85 3.00 -11.82 10.98
C HIS A 85 2.55 -13.05 10.17
N PHE A 86 2.76 -13.03 8.86
CA PHE A 86 2.36 -14.13 7.98
C PHE A 86 3.46 -15.16 7.69
N GLY A 87 4.71 -14.88 8.08
CA GLY A 87 5.89 -15.69 7.75
C GLY A 87 6.13 -15.78 6.24
N LYS A 88 5.96 -14.67 5.50
CA LYS A 88 6.05 -14.63 4.04
C LYS A 88 7.05 -13.58 3.57
N GLU A 89 8.15 -14.06 2.99
CA GLU A 89 9.23 -13.23 2.48
C GLU A 89 8.83 -12.33 1.29
N ILE A 90 7.76 -12.67 0.57
CA ILE A 90 7.24 -11.82 -0.52
C ILE A 90 6.84 -10.43 -0.04
N PHE A 91 6.47 -10.28 1.23
CA PHE A 91 6.09 -8.99 1.80
C PHE A 91 7.27 -8.18 2.32
N ARG A 92 8.51 -8.70 2.27
CA ARG A 92 9.68 -7.94 2.72
C ARG A 92 9.90 -6.72 1.83
N PRO A 93 10.29 -5.57 2.41
CA PRO A 93 10.55 -4.38 1.63
C PRO A 93 11.77 -4.59 0.73
N VAL A 94 11.63 -4.24 -0.54
CA VAL A 94 12.73 -4.29 -1.52
C VAL A 94 13.69 -3.10 -1.36
N ALA A 95 14.81 -3.14 -2.09
CA ALA A 95 15.87 -2.13 -1.97
C ALA A 95 15.36 -0.72 -2.31
N THR A 96 14.53 -0.60 -3.34
CA THR A 96 13.92 0.65 -3.79
C THR A 96 13.06 1.28 -2.70
N ILE A 97 12.32 0.47 -1.93
CA ILE A 97 11.54 0.94 -0.78
C ILE A 97 12.48 1.40 0.35
N THR A 98 13.40 0.55 0.78
CA THR A 98 14.26 0.84 1.95
C THR A 98 15.20 2.02 1.73
N THR A 99 15.67 2.23 0.50
CA THR A 99 16.52 3.37 0.12
C THR A 99 15.74 4.65 -0.16
N GLY A 100 14.42 4.56 -0.37
CA GLY A 100 13.58 5.69 -0.78
C GLY A 100 13.77 6.09 -2.24
N ALA A 101 14.40 5.26 -3.09
CA ALA A 101 14.67 5.58 -4.48
C ALA A 101 13.40 5.81 -5.34
N TYR A 102 12.23 5.39 -4.86
CA TYR A 102 10.93 5.67 -5.49
C TYR A 102 10.45 7.12 -5.30
N LYS A 103 11.07 7.90 -4.40
CA LYS A 103 10.66 9.28 -4.10
C LYS A 103 10.90 10.18 -5.30
N ARG A 104 9.87 10.96 -5.66
CA ARG A 104 9.95 12.03 -6.65
C ARG A 104 10.21 13.34 -5.89
N GLY A 105 11.25 14.07 -6.31
CA GLY A 105 11.59 15.39 -5.75
C GLY A 105 10.65 16.49 -6.23
#